data_AF-A0A2T5I4Z6-F1
#
_entry.id   AF-A0A2T5I4Z6-F1
#
_cell.length_a   1.000
_cell.length_b   1.000
_cell.length_c   1.000
_cell.angle_alpha   90.00
_cell.angle_beta   90.00
_cell.angle_gamma   90.00
#
_symmetry.space_group_name_H-M   'P 1'
#
loop_
_entity.id
_entity.type
_entity.pdbx_description
1 polymer ?
#
loop_
_entity_poly.entity_id
_entity_poly.type
_entity_poly.pdbx_seq_one_letter_code
_entity_poly.pdbx_strand_id
1 'polypeptide(L)' 'MGASPGGFGTVLSQNAWLPVLRALGMRPWFGGRLLISRAHHVFNESGQTVDEAAHEQLRSFLAGFAEFIQASSSRAGD' A
#
# COMPACT_ATOMS: atom_id res chain seq x y z
N MET A 1 1.47 -1.68 -0.95
CA MET A 1 1.42 -1.72 0.53
C MET A 1 2.00 -3.05 1.00
N GLY A 2 2.73 -3.04 2.10
CA GLY A 2 3.05 -4.26 2.84
C GLY A 2 3.98 -4.02 4.02
N ALA A 3 4.03 -4.99 4.93
CA ALA A 3 4.86 -4.99 6.13
C ALA A 3 5.78 -6.20 6.14
N SER A 4 6.98 -6.05 6.71
CA SER A 4 7.89 -7.19 6.92
C SER A 4 8.63 -7.07 8.25
N PRO A 5 9.10 -8.18 8.84
CA PRO A 5 9.99 -8.12 10.00
C PRO A 5 11.34 -7.46 9.70
N GLY A 6 11.78 -7.46 8.44
CA GLY A 6 13.07 -6.91 8.01
C GLY A 6 13.09 -5.39 7.87
N GLY A 7 14.29 -4.84 7.68
CA GLY A 7 14.53 -3.39 7.60
C GLY A 7 14.11 -2.71 6.29
N PHE A 8 13.87 -3.48 5.22
CA PHE A 8 13.53 -2.96 3.90
C PHE A 8 12.02 -2.91 3.61
N GLY A 9 11.19 -3.31 4.58
CA GLY A 9 9.77 -3.50 4.38
C GLY A 9 9.50 -4.49 3.24
N THR A 10 8.59 -4.14 2.34
CA THR A 10 8.16 -5.00 1.22
C THR A 10 8.63 -4.51 -0.15
N VAL A 11 9.71 -3.73 -0.22
CA VAL A 11 10.12 -3.08 -1.49
C VAL A 11 10.38 -4.08 -2.62
N LEU A 12 11.03 -5.21 -2.33
CA LEU A 12 11.33 -6.22 -3.33
C LEU A 12 10.07 -6.95 -3.81
N SER A 13 9.17 -7.32 -2.89
CA SER A 13 7.91 -7.99 -3.27
C SER A 13 6.98 -7.05 -4.03
N GLN A 14 6.90 -5.77 -3.65
CA GLN A 14 6.13 -4.77 -4.40
C GLN A 14 6.67 -4.59 -5.83
N ASN A 15 8.00 -4.52 -6.01
CA ASN A 15 8.60 -4.43 -7.33
C ASN A 15 8.37 -5.70 -8.17
N ALA A 16 8.44 -6.87 -7.55
CA ALA A 16 8.21 -8.15 -8.23
C ALA A 16 6.79 -8.30 -8.79
N TRP A 17 5.79 -7.61 -8.22
CA TRP A 17 4.42 -7.64 -8.73
C TRP A 17 4.20 -6.79 -9.99
N LEU A 18 5.03 -5.78 -10.26
CA LEU A 18 4.87 -4.87 -11.41
C LEU A 18 4.75 -5.60 -12.77
N PRO A 19 5.61 -6.58 -13.13
CA PRO A 19 5.43 -7.33 -14.37
C PRO A 19 4.14 -8.14 -14.40
N VAL A 20 3.66 -8.65 -13.26
CA VAL A 20 2.40 -9.42 -13.18
C VAL A 20 1.20 -8.52 -13.42
N LEU A 21 1.15 -7.36 -12.76
CA LEU A 21 0.09 -6.36 -12.96
C LEU A 21 0.03 -5.92 -14.44
N ARG A 22 1.19 -5.77 -15.09
CA ARG A 22 1.29 -5.46 -16.51
C ARG A 22 0.75 -6.60 -17.38
N ALA A 23 1.16 -7.84 -17.12
CA ALA A 23 0.74 -9.00 -17.89
C ALA A 23 -0.78 -9.23 -17.84
N LEU A 24 -1.40 -8.93 -16.69
CA LEU A 24 -2.84 -9.05 -16.49
C LEU A 24 -3.64 -7.85 -17.05
N GLY A 25 -2.99 -6.86 -17.67
CA GLY A 25 -3.68 -5.67 -18.18
C GLY A 25 -4.38 -4.85 -17.10
N MET A 26 -3.90 -4.93 -15.86
CA MET A 26 -4.49 -4.20 -14.75
C MET A 26 -4.28 -2.69 -14.90
N ARG A 27 -5.06 -1.91 -14.15
CA ARG A 27 -4.89 -0.46 -14.01
C ARG A 27 -4.20 -0.18 -12.67
N PRO A 28 -2.87 -0.32 -12.57
CA PRO A 28 -2.16 -0.12 -11.30
C PRO A 28 -2.23 1.35 -10.87
N TRP A 29 -2.36 1.55 -9.56
CA TRP A 29 -2.21 2.86 -8.93
C TRP A 29 -0.76 3.06 -8.48
N PHE A 30 -0.15 4.18 -8.88
CA PHE A 30 1.24 4.54 -8.57
C PHE A 30 1.37 5.79 -7.66
N GLY A 31 0.32 6.17 -6.95
CA GLY A 31 0.26 7.42 -6.17
C GLY A 31 1.04 7.44 -4.85
N GLY A 32 1.75 6.36 -4.49
CA GLY A 32 2.60 6.32 -3.31
C GLY A 32 3.11 4.92 -2.97
N ARG A 33 3.98 4.82 -1.96
CA ARG A 33 4.46 3.55 -1.40
C ARG A 33 4.23 3.54 0.09
N LEU A 34 3.68 2.44 0.61
CA LEU A 34 3.68 2.12 2.03
C LEU A 34 4.63 0.94 2.27
N LEU A 35 5.70 1.20 3.02
CA LEU A 35 6.76 0.25 3.37
C LEU A 35 6.91 0.22 4.89
N ILE A 36 6.30 -0.78 5.54
CA ILE A 36 6.44 -0.95 6.98
C ILE A 36 7.58 -1.92 7.26
N SER A 37 8.67 -1.39 7.81
CA SER A 37 9.83 -2.17 8.28
C SER A 37 9.66 -2.57 9.74
N ARG A 38 10.33 -3.65 10.16
CA ARG A 38 10.31 -4.13 11.56
C ARG A 38 8.88 -4.25 12.12
N ALA A 39 8.00 -4.91 11.36
CA ALA A 39 6.56 -4.95 11.63
C ALA A 39 6.18 -5.40 13.06
N HIS A 40 7.03 -6.21 13.72
CA HIS A 40 6.86 -6.66 15.11
C HIS A 40 6.93 -5.52 16.15
N HIS A 41 7.46 -4.35 15.79
CA HIS A 41 7.39 -3.14 16.63
C HIS A 41 6.21 -2.24 16.29
N VAL A 42 5.57 -2.46 15.14
CA VAL A 42 4.51 -1.58 14.62
C VAL A 42 3.13 -2.13 14.97
N PHE A 43 2.97 -3.45 15.00
CA PHE A 43 1.71 -4.11 15.32
C PHE A 43 1.82 -4.86 16.66
N ASN A 44 0.78 -4.76 17.49
CA ASN A 44 0.65 -5.56 18.71
C ASN A 44 0.06 -6.95 18.42
N GLU A 45 -0.10 -7.76 19.47
CA GLU A 45 -0.62 -9.14 19.38
C GLU A 45 -2.08 -9.21 18.87
N SER A 46 -2.87 -8.15 19.05
CA SER A 46 -4.23 -8.06 18.50
C SER A 46 -4.26 -7.57 17.05
N GLY A 47 -3.09 -7.32 16.45
CA GLY A 47 -2.95 -6.83 15.08
C GLY A 47 -3.21 -5.33 14.91
N GLN A 48 -3.33 -4.57 16.00
CA GLN A 48 -3.49 -3.13 15.97
C GLN A 48 -2.13 -2.44 15.81
N THR A 49 -2.10 -1.33 15.08
CA THR A 49 -0.93 -0.48 14.98
C THR A 49 -0.69 0.27 16.30
N VAL A 50 0.51 0.20 16.86
CA VAL A 50 0.96 0.96 18.04
C VAL A 50 1.91 2.10 17.69
N ASP A 51 2.32 2.20 16.42
CA ASP A 51 3.16 3.25 15.87
C ASP A 51 2.30 4.30 15.14
N GLU A 52 2.22 5.51 15.69
CA GLU A 52 1.36 6.56 15.15
C GLU A 52 1.82 7.06 13.77
N ALA A 53 3.13 7.02 13.49
CA ALA A 53 3.66 7.42 12.19
C ALA A 53 3.27 6.41 11.10
N ALA A 54 3.33 5.12 11.40
CA ALA A 54 2.85 4.06 10.51
C ALA A 54 1.33 4.16 10.28
N HIS A 55 0.57 4.49 11.33
CA HIS A 55 -0.87 4.72 11.24
C HIS A 55 -1.19 5.88 10.29
N GLU A 56 -0.50 7.01 10.42
CA GLU A 56 -0.67 8.17 9.54
C GLU A 56 -0.26 7.89 8.09
N GLN A 57 0.86 7.19 7.88
CA GLN A 57 1.28 6.76 6.53
C GLN A 57 0.24 5.84 5.87
N LEU A 58 -0.34 4.91 6.64
CA LEU A 58 -1.42 4.04 6.16
C LEU A 58 -2.65 4.85 5.78
N ARG A 59 -3.05 5.81 6.62
CA ARG A 59 -4.19 6.71 6.35
C ARG A 59 -4.00 7.48 5.05
N SER A 60 -2.83 8.10 4.86
CA SER A 60 -2.50 8.84 3.64
C SER A 60 -2.50 7.94 2.40
N PHE A 61 -1.91 6.74 2.50
CA PHE A 61 -1.89 5.76 1.41
C PHE A 61 -3.31 5.34 1.00
N LEU A 62 -4.20 5.07 1.97
CA LEU A 62 -5.58 4.68 1.69
C LEU A 62 -6.39 5.83 1.09
N ALA A 63 -6.18 7.07 1.54
CA ALA A 63 -6.84 8.24 0.98
C ALA A 63 -6.53 8.40 -0.52
N GLY A 64 -5.25 8.36 -0.90
CA GLY A 64 -4.86 8.46 -2.31
C GLY A 64 -5.37 7.29 -3.18
N PHE A 65 -5.46 6.08 -2.60
CA PHE A 65 -6.04 4.94 -3.31
C PHE A 65 -7.54 5.12 -3.54
N ALA A 66 -8.28 5.61 -2.53
CA ALA A 66 -9.70 5.89 -2.64
C ALA A 66 -9.99 6.97 -3.68
N GLU A 67 -9.18 8.03 -3.74
CA GLU A 67 -9.27 9.08 -4.77
C GLU A 67 -9.06 8.51 -6.18
N PHE A 68 -8.07 7.63 -6.36
CA PHE A 68 -7.83 6.95 -7.63
C PHE A 68 -9.03 6.11 -8.10
N ILE A 69 -9.69 5.40 -7.19
CA ILE A 69 -10.89 4.62 -7.50
C ILE A 69 -12.05 5.54 -7.90
N GLN A 70 -12.28 6.62 -7.14
CA GLN A 70 -13.35 7.57 -7.44
C GLN A 70 -13.17 8.21 -8.82
N ALA A 71 -11.96 8.71 -9.12
CA ALA A 71 -11.63 9.28 -10.43
C ALA A 71 -11.73 8.27 -11.58
N SER A 72 -11.61 6.98 -11.29
CA SER A 72 -11.77 5.88 -12.24
C SER A 72 -13.22 5.53 -12.52
N SER A 73 -14.11 5.69 -11.54
CA SER A 73 -15.54 5.44 -11.68
C SER A 73 -16.22 6.55 -12.50
N SER A 74 -15.82 7.80 -12.30
CA SER A 74 -16.39 8.94 -13.05
C SER A 74 -16.11 8.83 -14.55
N ARG A 75 -14.95 8.31 -14.95
CA ARG A 75 -14.57 8.12 -16.36
C ARG A 75 -15.22 6.94 -17.07
N ALA A 76 -15.92 6.06 -16.34
CA ALA A 76 -16.61 4.91 -16.91
C ALA A 76 -18.11 5.15 -17.12
N GLY A 77 -18.63 6.28 -16.64
CA GLY A 77 -20.04 6.69 -16.75
C GLY A 77 -20.30 7.78 -17.82
N ASP A 78 -19.26 8.24 -18.51
CA ASP A 78 -19.32 9.12 -19.69
C ASP A 78 -19.17 8.28 -20.98
#